data_AF-A0A821PUH5-F1
#
_entry.id   AF-A0A821PUH5-F1
#
_cell.length_a   1.000
_cell.length_b   1.000
_cell.length_c   1.000
_cell.angle_alpha   90.00
_cell.angle_beta   90.00
_cell.angle_gamma   90.00
#
_symmetry.space_group_name_H-M   'P 1'
#
loop_
_entity.id
_entity.type
_entity.pdbx_description
1 polymer ?
#
loop_
_entity_poly.entity_id
_entity_poly.type
_entity_poly.pdbx_seq_one_letter_code
_entity_poly.pdbx_strand_id
1 'polypeptide(L)'
;VCYRLLIRSSLIDRINYRRTCENILKNLIIDRDKYEFRNIKIFFRSGQIAYLEKLRSEKLRACIIKIQTTYRVYYARKRYLKIRRTTIALQILSRRYLARKYAQQIRLTRAVTLFQSL
;
A
#
# COMPACT_ATOMS: atom_id res chain seq x y z
N VAL A 1 -16.09 22.47 4.63
CA VAL A 1 -15.87 21.08 4.11
C VAL A 1 -14.38 20.74 3.96
N CYS A 2 -13.51 21.67 3.54
CA CYS A 2 -12.09 21.41 3.21
C CYS A 2 -11.23 20.78 4.33
N TYR A 3 -11.54 21.03 5.60
CA TYR A 3 -10.74 20.56 6.75
C TYR A 3 -11.28 19.31 7.44
N ARG A 4 -12.33 18.68 6.90
CA ARG A 4 -12.97 17.48 7.49
C ARG A 4 -11.99 16.32 7.67
N LEU A 5 -11.00 16.21 6.79
CA LEU A 5 -9.94 15.19 6.85
C LEU A 5 -8.98 15.35 8.04
N LEU A 6 -8.96 16.51 8.69
CA LEU A 6 -8.12 16.75 9.86
C LEU A 6 -8.68 16.09 11.12
N ILE A 7 -10.01 15.93 11.22
CA ILE A 7 -10.68 15.37 12.39
C ILE A 7 -11.08 13.89 12.23
N ARG A 8 -11.31 13.23 13.36
CA ARG A 8 -11.85 11.87 13.40
C ARG A 8 -13.30 11.86 12.90
N SER A 9 -13.71 10.79 12.22
CA SER A 9 -15.07 10.69 11.66
C SER A 9 -16.20 10.79 12.68
N SER A 10 -15.93 10.46 13.95
CA SER A 10 -16.90 10.55 15.05
C SER A 10 -17.27 11.97 15.44
N LEU A 11 -16.43 12.96 15.13
CA LEU A 11 -16.65 14.36 15.51
C LEU A 11 -17.41 15.16 14.42
N ILE A 12 -17.83 14.47 13.36
CA ILE A 12 -18.45 15.07 12.18
C ILE A 12 -19.95 14.97 12.31
N ASP A 13 -20.58 16.11 12.58
CA ASP A 13 -22.02 16.28 12.52
C ASP A 13 -22.44 16.60 11.07
N ARG A 14 -23.22 15.71 10.46
CA ARG A 14 -23.69 15.86 9.07
C ARG A 14 -24.91 16.76 8.95
N ILE A 15 -25.59 17.03 10.07
CA ILE A 15 -26.80 17.87 10.12
C ILE A 15 -26.38 19.31 10.42
N ASN A 16 -25.48 19.50 11.40
CA ASN A 16 -25.00 20.82 11.79
C ASN A 16 -23.53 21.07 11.39
N TYR A 17 -23.36 21.75 10.25
CA TYR A 17 -22.03 22.10 9.74
C TYR A 17 -21.27 23.07 10.65
N ARG A 18 -21.98 23.96 11.37
CA ARG A 18 -21.36 24.92 12.30
C ARG A 18 -20.70 24.18 13.46
N ARG A 19 -21.42 23.22 14.06
CA ARG A 19 -20.92 22.39 15.15
C ARG A 19 -19.70 21.57 14.72
N THR A 20 -19.72 21.06 13.49
CA THR A 20 -18.53 20.41 12.89
C THR A 20 -17.35 21.37 12.77
N CYS A 21 -17.56 22.60 12.29
CA CYS A 21 -16.49 23.61 12.21
C CYS A 21 -15.94 24.00 13.59
N GLU A 22 -16.80 24.16 14.60
CA GLU A 22 -16.38 24.42 15.98
C GLU A 22 -15.56 23.27 16.55
N ASN A 23 -15.98 22.03 16.33
CA ASN A 23 -15.23 20.85 16.75
C ASN A 23 -13.87 20.77 16.04
N ILE A 24 -13.80 21.13 14.76
CA ILE A 24 -12.54 21.18 14.01
C ILE A 24 -11.59 22.21 14.64
N LEU A 25 -12.07 23.43 14.88
CA LEU A 25 -11.24 24.51 15.40
C LEU A 25 -10.79 24.25 16.83
N LYS A 26 -11.68 23.77 17.71
CA LYS A 26 -11.32 23.40 19.09
C LYS A 26 -10.24 22.33 19.18
N ASN A 27 -10.20 21.39 18.22
CA ASN A 27 -9.18 20.33 18.20
C ASN A 27 -7.85 20.77 17.56
N LEU A 28 -7.86 21.79 16.70
CA LEU A 28 -6.68 22.21 15.94
C LEU A 28 -6.02 23.48 16.50
N ILE A 29 -6.80 24.38 17.07
CA ILE A 29 -6.36 25.68 17.58
C ILE A 29 -6.81 25.79 19.03
N ILE A 30 -5.87 25.68 19.97
CA ILE A 30 -6.14 25.73 21.42
C ILE A 30 -6.49 27.15 21.87
N ASP A 31 -5.89 28.15 21.22
CA ASP A 31 -6.04 29.56 21.56
C ASP A 31 -7.25 30.17 20.84
N ARG A 32 -8.22 30.68 21.61
CA ARG A 32 -9.47 31.26 21.07
C ARG A 32 -9.26 32.63 20.45
N ASP A 33 -8.19 33.37 20.76
CA ASP A 33 -7.96 34.71 20.20
C ASP A 33 -7.50 34.65 18.73
N LYS A 34 -7.20 33.45 18.23
CA LYS A 34 -6.74 33.21 16.86
C LYS A 34 -7.89 33.07 15.85
N TYR A 35 -9.12 32.85 16.31
CA TYR A 35 -10.29 32.75 15.45
C TYR A 35 -11.55 33.27 16.14
N GLU A 36 -12.42 33.94 15.38
CA GLU A 36 -13.70 34.41 15.88
C GLU A 36 -14.85 33.93 15.01
N PHE A 37 -15.91 33.45 15.64
CA PHE A 37 -17.18 33.18 14.96
C PHE A 37 -18.04 34.45 14.96
N ARG A 38 -18.22 35.07 13.80
CA ARG A 38 -19.10 36.24 13.64
C ARG A 38 -20.24 35.89 12.68
N ASN A 39 -21.45 35.80 13.23
CA ASN A 39 -22.66 35.35 12.54
C ASN A 39 -22.43 34.00 11.83
N ILE A 40 -22.46 33.98 10.50
CA ILE A 40 -22.28 32.79 9.64
C ILE A 40 -20.83 32.56 9.18
N LYS A 41 -19.90 33.50 9.46
CA LYS A 41 -18.52 33.44 8.98
C LYS A 41 -17.53 33.24 10.13
N ILE A 42 -16.39 32.64 9.81
CA ILE A 42 -15.26 32.45 10.73
C ILE A 42 -14.15 33.38 10.28
N PHE A 43 -13.72 34.24 11.19
CA PHE A 43 -12.61 35.16 10.99
C PHE A 43 -11.36 34.55 11.63
N PHE A 44 -10.24 34.64 10.92
CA PHE A 44 -8.96 34.09 11.36
C PHE A 44 -7.95 35.22 11.49
N ARG A 45 -7.12 35.17 12.54
CA ARG A 45 -5.90 35.97 12.59
C ARG A 45 -4.97 35.60 11.42
N SER A 46 -4.11 36.54 11.04
CA SER A 46 -3.11 36.30 9.99
C SER A 46 -2.29 35.03 10.25
N GLY A 47 -1.98 34.30 9.19
CA GLY A 47 -1.20 33.05 9.24
C GLY A 47 -1.97 31.79 9.67
N GLN A 48 -3.16 31.89 10.26
CA GLN A 48 -3.90 30.70 10.71
C GLN A 48 -4.41 29.85 9.54
N ILE A 49 -4.85 30.47 8.45
CA ILE A 49 -5.31 29.73 7.25
C ILE A 49 -4.13 28.96 6.63
N ALA A 50 -2.96 29.60 6.52
CA ALA A 50 -1.74 28.95 6.03
C ALA A 50 -1.33 27.76 6.91
N TYR A 51 -1.45 27.90 8.23
CA TYR A 51 -1.23 26.80 9.16
C TYR A 51 -2.20 25.62 8.93
N LEU A 52 -3.49 25.89 8.78
CA LEU A 52 -4.50 24.86 8.51
C LEU A 52 -4.26 24.16 7.17
N GLU A 53 -3.87 24.89 6.13
CA GLU A 53 -3.52 24.35 4.81
C GLU A 53 -2.24 23.49 4.84
N LYS A 54 -1.26 23.87 5.66
CA LYS A 54 -0.07 23.05 5.92
C LYS A 54 -0.45 21.71 6.55
N LEU A 55 -1.23 21.72 7.64
CA LEU A 55 -1.70 20.50 8.29
C LEU A 55 -2.52 19.60 7.34
N ARG A 56 -3.38 20.22 6.52
CA ARG A 56 -4.17 19.52 5.52
C ARG A 56 -3.28 18.79 4.53
N SER A 57 -2.26 19.48 4.02
CA SER A 57 -1.30 18.94 3.05
C SER A 57 -0.45 17.81 3.64
N GLU A 58 0.04 17.97 4.87
CA GLU A 58 0.79 16.94 5.58
C GLU A 58 -0.04 15.66 5.78
N LYS A 59 -1.29 15.80 6.21
CA LYS A 59 -2.19 14.65 6.44
C LYS A 59 -2.54 13.93 5.15
N LEU A 60 -2.82 14.67 4.07
CA LEU A 60 -3.02 14.08 2.74
C LEU A 60 -1.78 13.34 2.26
N ARG A 61 -0.60 13.95 2.40
CA ARG A 61 0.68 13.33 2.03
C ARG A 61 0.91 12.02 2.78
N ALA A 62 0.67 11.99 4.09
CA ALA A 62 0.80 10.78 4.90
C ALA A 62 -0.15 9.67 4.43
N CYS A 63 -1.42 10.00 4.15
CA CYS A 63 -2.40 9.05 3.62
C CYS A 63 -1.96 8.47 2.26
N ILE A 64 -1.52 9.34 1.35
CA ILE A 64 -1.04 8.94 0.02
C ILE A 64 0.17 8.01 0.13
N ILE A 65 1.17 8.36 0.95
CA ILE A 65 2.35 7.52 1.17
C ILE A 65 1.96 6.14 1.71
N LYS A 66 1.01 6.07 2.64
CA LYS A 66 0.53 4.79 3.20
C LYS A 66 -0.10 3.91 2.12
N ILE A 67 -0.95 4.49 1.26
CA ILE A 67 -1.56 3.78 0.13
C ILE A 67 -0.48 3.31 -0.86
N GLN A 68 0.41 4.21 -1.27
CA GLN A 68 1.47 3.92 -2.24
C GLN A 68 2.40 2.81 -1.74
N THR A 69 2.82 2.88 -0.48
CA THR A 69 3.71 1.88 0.13
C THR A 69 3.03 0.50 0.18
N THR A 70 1.76 0.47 0.60
CA THR A 70 0.97 -0.77 0.66
C THR A 70 0.81 -1.39 -0.73
N TYR A 71 0.49 -0.56 -1.73
CA TYR A 71 0.35 -1.00 -3.12
C TYR A 71 1.66 -1.55 -3.69
N ARG A 72 2.79 -0.85 -3.46
CA ARG A 72 4.12 -1.31 -3.90
C ARG A 72 4.47 -2.68 -3.33
N VAL A 73 4.23 -2.90 -2.04
CA VAL A 73 4.47 -4.19 -1.39
C VAL A 73 3.56 -5.28 -1.97
N TYR A 74 2.26 -5.00 -2.11
CA TYR A 74 1.31 -5.94 -2.70
C TYR A 74 1.73 -6.35 -4.12
N TYR A 75 2.05 -5.37 -4.96
CA TYR A 75 2.44 -5.59 -6.34
C TYR A 75 3.75 -6.40 -6.45
N ALA A 76 4.77 -6.02 -5.68
CA ALA A 76 6.05 -6.73 -5.64
C ALA A 76 5.87 -8.18 -5.17
N ARG A 77 5.09 -8.41 -4.12
CA ARG A 77 4.79 -9.77 -3.60
C ARG A 77 4.05 -10.61 -4.63
N LYS A 78 3.04 -10.04 -5.29
CA LYS A 78 2.28 -10.74 -6.35
C LYS A 78 3.19 -11.16 -7.50
N ARG A 79 4.06 -10.26 -7.96
CA ARG A 79 5.04 -10.55 -9.02
C ARG A 79 6.05 -11.62 -8.59
N TYR A 80 6.61 -11.51 -7.38
CA TYR A 80 7.55 -12.49 -6.84
C TYR A 80 6.95 -13.89 -6.76
N LEU A 81 5.73 -14.04 -6.23
CA LEU A 81 5.07 -15.34 -6.12
C LEU A 81 4.79 -15.97 -7.49
N LYS A 82 4.43 -15.17 -8.50
CA LYS A 82 4.27 -15.65 -9.87
C LYS A 82 5.59 -16.21 -10.41
N ILE A 83 6.67 -15.43 -10.33
CA ILE A 83 8.00 -15.83 -10.81
C ILE A 83 8.46 -17.10 -10.07
N ARG A 84 8.37 -17.12 -8.74
CA ARG A 84 8.81 -18.26 -7.92
C ARG A 84 8.11 -19.56 -8.33
N ARG A 85 6.79 -19.53 -8.55
CA ARG A 85 6.03 -20.70 -9.00
C ARG A 85 6.53 -21.21 -10.36
N THR A 86 6.71 -20.29 -11.32
CA THR A 86 7.22 -20.64 -12.66
C THR A 86 8.65 -21.20 -12.59
N THR A 87 9.53 -20.59 -11.81
CA THR A 87 10.91 -21.06 -11.62
C THR A 87 10.96 -22.47 -11.01
N ILE A 88 10.17 -22.73 -9.97
CA ILE A 88 10.11 -24.07 -9.35
C ILE A 88 9.60 -25.10 -10.36
N ALA A 89 8.53 -24.79 -11.10
CA ALA A 89 8.00 -25.70 -12.13
C ALA A 89 9.05 -26.02 -13.20
N LEU A 90 9.79 -25.01 -13.67
CA LEU A 90 10.87 -25.18 -14.63
C LEU A 90 11.99 -26.05 -14.07
N GLN A 91 12.44 -25.79 -12.84
CA GLN A 91 13.48 -26.57 -12.18
C GLN A 91 13.09 -28.05 -12.04
N ILE A 92 11.83 -28.33 -11.68
CA ILE A 92 11.29 -29.70 -11.61
C ILE A 92 11.36 -30.37 -12.99
N LEU A 93 10.90 -29.68 -14.04
CA LEU A 93 10.90 -30.22 -15.39
C LEU A 93 12.32 -30.51 -15.89
N SER A 94 13.26 -29.58 -15.68
CA SER A 94 14.66 -29.75 -16.06
C SER A 94 15.30 -30.94 -15.35
N ARG A 95 15.12 -31.07 -14.02
CA ARG A 95 15.64 -32.21 -13.25
C ARG A 95 15.04 -33.54 -13.73
N ARG A 96 13.73 -33.56 -13.98
CA ARG A 96 13.03 -34.74 -14.52
C ARG A 96 13.56 -35.13 -15.90
N TYR A 97 13.82 -34.16 -16.78
CA TYR A 97 14.40 -34.42 -18.09
C TYR A 97 15.80 -35.03 -17.99
N LEU A 98 16.68 -34.45 -17.17
CA LEU A 98 18.03 -34.96 -16.95
C LEU A 98 18.03 -36.40 -16.41
N ALA A 99 17.19 -36.68 -15.41
CA ALA A 99 17.08 -38.03 -14.84
C ALA A 99 16.62 -39.06 -15.88
N ARG A 100 15.65 -38.70 -16.75
CA ARG A 100 15.18 -39.58 -17.83
C ARG A 100 16.26 -39.82 -18.89
N LYS A 101 16.98 -38.76 -19.29
CA LYS A 101 18.08 -38.85 -20.25
C LYS A 101 19.18 -39.79 -19.72
N TYR A 102 19.57 -39.62 -18.46
CA TYR A 102 20.56 -40.47 -17.81
C TYR A 102 20.11 -41.94 -17.72
N ALA A 103 18.87 -42.19 -17.29
CA ALA A 103 18.32 -43.55 -17.24
C ALA A 103 18.26 -44.21 -18.63
N GLN A 104 17.95 -43.45 -19.68
CA GLN A 104 17.97 -43.94 -21.06
C GLN A 104 19.39 -44.31 -21.50
N GLN A 105 20.39 -43.47 -21.20
CA GLN A 105 21.79 -43.77 -21.50
C GLN A 105 22.22 -45.08 -20.84
N ILE A 106 21.93 -45.26 -19.55
CA ILE A 106 22.24 -46.53 -18.85
C ILE A 106 21.59 -47.73 -19.53
N ARG A 107 20.32 -47.63 -19.92
CA ARG A 107 19.61 -48.72 -20.62
C ARG A 107 20.26 -49.07 -21.95
N LEU A 108 20.64 -48.05 -22.73
CA LEU A 108 21.31 -48.24 -24.01
C LEU A 108 22.70 -48.87 -23.84
N THR A 109 23.51 -48.36 -22.91
CA THR A 109 24.85 -48.92 -22.64
C THR A 109 24.76 -50.37 -22.21
N ARG A 110 23.82 -50.71 -21.31
CA ARG A 110 23.60 -52.11 -20.88
C ARG A 110 23.21 -53.02 -22.05
N ALA A 111 22.30 -52.58 -22.91
CA ALA A 111 21.90 -53.35 -24.08
C ALA A 111 23.11 -53.62 -24.99
N VAL A 112 23.93 -52.60 -25.27
CA VAL A 112 25.15 -52.75 -26.07
C VAL A 112 26.12 -53.74 -25.43
N THR A 113 26.37 -53.66 -24.13
CA THR A 113 27.27 -54.60 -23.43
C THR A 113 26.75 -56.03 -23.51
N LEU A 114 25.43 -56.25 -23.36
CA LEU A 114 24.82 -57.58 -23.51
C LEU A 114 24.99 -58.15 -24.92
N PHE A 115 24.79 -57.33 -25.95
CA PHE A 115 25.00 -57.75 -27.34
C PHE A 115 26.47 -58.08 -27.64
N GLN A 116 27.42 -57.38 -27.02
CA GLN A 116 28.86 -57.64 -27.20
C GLN A 116 29.35 -58.91 -26.48
N SER A 117 28.63 -59.36 -25.46
CA SER A 117 28.96 -60.57 -24.69
C SER A 117 28.32 -61.86 -25.22
N LEU A 118 27.44 -61.75 -26.23
CA LEU A 118 26.84 -62.86 -26.98
C LEU A 118 27.74 -63.24 -28.15
#